data_AF-A0A964R1F8-F1
#
_entry.id   AF-A0A964R1F8-F1
#
_cell.length_a   1.000
_cell.length_b   1.000
_cell.length_c   1.000
_cell.angle_alpha   90.00
_cell.angle_beta   90.00
_cell.angle_gamma   90.00
#
_symmetry.space_group_name_H-M   'P 1'
#
loop_
_entity.id
_entity.type
_entity.pdbx_description
1 polymer ?
#
loop_
_entity_poly.entity_id
_entity_poly.type
_entity_poly.pdbx_seq_one_letter_code
_entity_poly.pdbx_strand_id
1 'polypeptide(L)'
;MNVPAPTASAPQRLMSLDALRGFDMFWIIGADSLVYALGRIADGLHGKSEAGGSLLYRLVKGLTDQLEHADWEGFHFYDLIFPLFVFMMGASVVFSLTKLIEREGRAGAMRRVIRRGVLLFLVGIFYSGGFTNAWPDMRLMGVLNRIALAYLFGGLLFCLFKPRALVAICAGLLIGYWALMTFVPIRDLQFTRASIARVAAEAGDTKTAEYFNRDSPNPSAVKDSPAWAATEKFFNATTNRVTGKFDKGYNVCDHFDFQYLPGRKYDTFFD
;
A
#
# COMPACT_ATOMS: atom_id res chain seq x y z
N MET A 1 50.11 38.41 5.09
CA MET A 1 48.67 38.54 4.79
C MET A 1 48.04 37.17 4.91
N ASN A 2 47.28 36.92 5.99
CA ASN A 2 46.48 35.69 6.12
C ASN A 2 45.22 35.89 5.28
N VAL A 3 45.12 35.18 4.16
CA VAL A 3 43.86 35.07 3.41
C VAL A 3 42.96 34.13 4.23
N PRO A 4 41.79 34.58 4.72
CA PRO A 4 40.87 33.68 5.39
C PRO A 4 40.35 32.64 4.39
N ALA A 5 40.39 31.37 4.79
CA ALA A 5 39.85 30.28 3.98
C ALA A 5 38.34 30.53 3.69
N PRO A 6 37.85 30.22 2.48
CA PRO A 6 36.44 30.39 2.16
C PRO A 6 35.61 29.56 3.14
N THR A 7 34.69 30.23 3.83
CA THR A 7 33.70 29.59 4.70
C THR A 7 32.88 28.64 3.84
N ALA A 8 32.90 27.34 4.18
CA ALA A 8 32.10 26.34 3.50
C ALA A 8 30.62 26.79 3.54
N SER A 9 30.03 26.99 2.36
CA SER A 9 28.63 27.37 2.24
C SER A 9 27.76 26.35 2.99
N ALA A 10 26.88 26.86 3.87
CA ALA A 10 25.96 26.01 4.61
C ALA A 10 25.18 25.12 3.62
N PRO A 11 24.94 23.84 3.93
CA PRO A 11 24.27 22.94 3.01
C PRO A 11 22.88 23.50 2.68
N GLN A 12 22.69 23.90 1.43
CA GLN A 12 21.42 24.47 0.95
C GLN A 12 20.34 23.39 1.09
N ARG A 13 19.41 23.61 2.02
CA ARG A 13 18.23 22.77 2.19
C ARG A 13 17.27 23.02 1.03
N LEU A 14 16.71 21.96 0.47
CA LEU A 14 15.72 22.06 -0.60
C LEU A 14 14.37 22.44 0.02
N MET A 15 14.06 23.75 0.06
CA MET A 15 12.83 24.26 0.67
C MET A 15 11.56 23.66 0.04
N SER A 16 11.57 23.40 -1.27
CA SER A 16 10.45 22.74 -1.96
C SER A 16 10.18 21.33 -1.43
N LEU A 17 11.23 20.58 -1.12
CA LEU A 17 11.12 19.22 -0.58
C LEU A 17 10.62 19.23 0.86
N ASP A 18 11.08 20.19 1.66
CA ASP A 18 10.61 20.37 3.05
C ASP A 18 9.13 20.81 3.07
N ALA A 19 8.72 21.70 2.15
CA ALA A 19 7.32 22.13 2.01
C ALA A 19 6.40 20.99 1.57
N LEU A 20 6.82 20.21 0.56
CA LEU A 20 6.05 19.06 0.07
C LEU A 20 5.91 17.97 1.14
N ARG A 21 6.98 17.71 1.92
CA ARG A 21 6.89 16.81 3.08
C ARG A 21 5.91 17.33 4.14
N GLY A 22 5.94 18.62 4.43
CA GLY A 22 5.01 19.24 5.38
C GLY A 22 3.55 19.09 4.93
N PHE A 23 3.30 19.26 3.63
CA PHE A 23 2.00 19.01 3.03
C PHE A 23 1.55 17.55 3.18
N ASP A 24 2.40 16.57 2.86
CA ASP A 24 2.06 15.14 3.05
C ASP A 24 1.79 14.79 4.52
N MET A 25 2.62 15.30 5.44
CA MET A 25 2.41 15.07 6.87
C MET A 25 1.09 15.68 7.36
N PHE A 26 0.70 16.85 6.85
CA PHE A 26 -0.58 17.47 7.19
C PHE A 26 -1.76 16.57 6.80
N TRP A 27 -1.75 15.96 5.62
CA TRP A 27 -2.80 15.03 5.19
C TRP A 27 -2.79 13.71 5.95
N ILE A 28 -1.61 13.14 6.23
CA ILE A 28 -1.48 11.86 6.96
C ILE A 28 -1.92 11.99 8.43
N ILE A 29 -1.70 13.14 9.06
CA ILE A 29 -1.98 13.32 10.50
C ILE A 29 -3.47 13.48 10.79
N GLY A 30 -4.28 13.95 9.83
CA GLY A 30 -5.72 14.05 10.05
C GLY A 30 -6.44 15.19 9.33
N ALA A 31 -5.86 15.81 8.30
CA ALA A 31 -6.59 16.86 7.56
C ALA A 31 -7.83 16.34 6.83
N ASP A 32 -7.86 15.04 6.50
CA ASP A 32 -9.03 14.32 6.01
C ASP A 32 -10.22 14.42 6.99
N SER A 33 -9.96 14.28 8.30
CA SER A 33 -11.00 14.36 9.34
C SER A 33 -11.73 15.71 9.36
N LEU A 34 -11.04 16.81 9.04
CA LEU A 34 -11.63 18.14 8.93
C LEU A 34 -12.58 18.21 7.74
N VAL A 35 -12.19 17.66 6.59
CA VAL A 35 -13.02 17.67 5.38
C VAL A 35 -14.21 16.73 5.53
N TYR A 36 -14.04 15.56 6.15
CA TYR A 36 -15.17 14.69 6.51
C TYR A 36 -16.14 15.37 7.48
N ALA A 37 -15.66 16.15 8.44
CA ALA A 37 -16.52 16.94 9.33
C ALA A 37 -17.32 18.00 8.54
N LEU A 38 -16.68 18.70 7.60
CA LEU A 38 -17.35 19.64 6.71
C LEU A 38 -18.38 18.96 5.80
N GLY A 39 -18.05 17.77 5.27
CA GLY A 39 -18.96 16.93 4.49
C GLY A 39 -20.21 16.58 5.29
N ARG A 40 -20.06 16.08 6.51
CA ARG A 40 -21.19 15.75 7.40
C ARG A 40 -22.07 16.96 7.72
N ILE A 41 -21.47 18.13 7.92
CA ILE A 41 -22.21 19.38 8.13
C ILE A 41 -22.97 19.75 6.85
N ALA A 42 -22.33 19.63 5.69
CA ALA A 42 -22.95 19.91 4.40
C ALA A 42 -24.11 18.96 4.09
N ASP A 43 -24.00 17.67 4.41
CA ASP A 43 -25.09 16.70 4.28
C ASP A 43 -26.27 17.01 5.21
N GLY A 44 -25.99 17.39 6.46
CA GLY A 44 -27.02 17.82 7.42
C GLY A 44 -27.74 19.12 7.02
N LEU A 45 -27.04 20.02 6.32
CA LEU A 45 -27.62 21.24 5.74
C LEU A 45 -28.41 20.95 4.45
N HIS A 46 -27.96 20.00 3.64
CA HIS A 46 -28.61 19.61 2.38
C HIS A 46 -29.92 18.84 2.61
N GLY A 47 -30.05 18.06 3.69
CA GLY A 47 -31.28 17.38 4.10
C GLY A 47 -32.49 18.29 4.39
N LYS A 48 -32.38 19.61 4.16
CA LYS A 48 -33.44 20.61 4.33
C LYS A 48 -33.72 21.45 3.08
N SER A 49 -33.07 21.20 1.93
CA SER A 49 -33.23 22.05 0.73
C SER A 49 -33.49 21.21 -0.53
N GLU A 50 -34.73 21.21 -1.01
CA GLU A 50 -35.16 20.48 -2.22
C GLU A 50 -34.79 21.15 -3.56
N ALA A 51 -34.11 22.29 -3.55
CA ALA A 51 -33.77 23.01 -4.77
C ALA A 51 -32.25 22.97 -4.99
N GLY A 52 -31.80 22.04 -5.85
CA GLY A 52 -30.48 22.03 -6.48
C GLY A 52 -29.32 22.39 -5.55
N GLY A 53 -28.75 21.39 -4.86
CA GLY A 53 -27.69 21.55 -3.88
C GLY A 53 -26.72 22.70 -4.21
N SER A 54 -26.60 23.63 -3.25
CA SER A 54 -25.80 24.84 -3.40
C SER A 54 -24.42 24.53 -3.99
N LEU A 55 -23.83 25.47 -4.75
CA LEU A 55 -22.49 25.31 -5.30
C LEU A 55 -21.48 24.88 -4.21
N LEU A 56 -21.68 25.38 -2.98
CA LEU A 56 -20.93 24.96 -1.80
C LEU A 56 -21.07 23.46 -1.49
N TYR A 57 -22.30 22.90 -1.48
CA TYR A 57 -22.52 21.46 -1.25
C TYR A 57 -21.79 20.61 -2.29
N ARG A 58 -21.90 20.97 -3.58
CA ARG A 58 -21.24 20.23 -4.67
C ARG A 58 -19.72 20.28 -4.56
N LEU A 59 -19.16 21.42 -4.17
CA LEU A 59 -17.73 21.58 -3.94
C LEU A 59 -17.26 20.77 -2.73
N VAL A 60 -17.97 20.85 -1.59
CA VAL A 60 -17.61 20.10 -0.38
C VAL A 60 -17.72 18.61 -0.62
N LYS A 61 -18.79 18.14 -1.25
CA LYS A 61 -18.95 16.72 -1.60
C LYS A 61 -17.85 16.25 -2.54
N GLY A 62 -17.55 17.01 -3.60
CA GLY A 62 -16.44 16.68 -4.50
C GLY A 62 -15.09 16.65 -3.81
N LEU A 63 -14.86 17.48 -2.77
CA LEU A 63 -13.65 17.41 -1.95
C LEU A 63 -13.62 16.16 -1.06
N THR A 64 -14.76 15.79 -0.45
CA THR A 64 -14.88 14.57 0.35
C THR A 64 -14.63 13.32 -0.50
N ASP A 65 -15.23 13.24 -1.69
CA ASP A 65 -15.03 12.12 -2.62
C ASP A 65 -13.56 11.97 -3.04
N GLN A 66 -12.78 13.06 -3.08
CA GLN A 66 -11.35 13.02 -3.39
C GLN A 66 -10.47 12.56 -2.20
N LEU A 67 -11.03 12.51 -1.00
CA LEU A 67 -10.37 12.04 0.22
C LEU A 67 -10.69 10.59 0.54
N GLU A 68 -11.60 9.97 -0.21
CA GLU A 68 -11.83 8.53 -0.18
C GLU A 68 -10.86 7.79 -1.10
N HIS A 69 -10.61 6.53 -0.80
CA HIS A 69 -9.80 5.66 -1.64
C HIS A 69 -10.66 5.03 -2.73
N ALA A 70 -10.11 4.87 -3.94
CA ALA A 70 -10.80 4.12 -4.98
C ALA A 70 -10.95 2.65 -4.55
N ASP A 71 -12.13 2.07 -4.73
CA ASP A 71 -12.41 0.68 -4.31
C ASP A 71 -11.56 -0.38 -5.03
N TRP A 72 -11.16 -0.08 -6.28
CA TRP A 72 -10.28 -0.92 -7.10
C TRP A 72 -9.74 -0.15 -8.31
N GLU A 73 -10.64 0.24 -9.22
CA GLU A 73 -10.34 1.05 -10.39
C GLU A 73 -10.74 2.49 -10.12
N GLY A 74 -9.81 3.41 -10.34
CA GLY A 74 -10.05 4.83 -10.11
C GLY A 74 -8.76 5.54 -9.72
N PHE A 75 -8.89 6.84 -9.50
CA PHE A 75 -7.81 7.67 -8.99
C PHE A 75 -8.42 8.82 -8.20
N HIS A 76 -8.21 8.81 -6.89
CA HIS A 76 -8.54 9.92 -6.01
C HIS A 76 -7.27 10.59 -5.49
N PHE A 77 -7.39 11.86 -5.10
CA PHE A 77 -6.27 12.63 -4.55
C PHE A 77 -5.59 11.91 -3.36
N TYR A 78 -6.38 11.29 -2.48
CA TYR A 78 -5.85 10.60 -1.30
C TYR A 78 -4.93 9.42 -1.66
N ASP A 79 -5.14 8.78 -2.81
CA ASP A 79 -4.29 7.69 -3.31
C ASP A 79 -2.87 8.16 -3.67
N LEU A 80 -2.66 9.46 -3.91
CA LEU A 80 -1.36 10.04 -4.29
C LEU A 80 -0.43 10.26 -3.10
N ILE A 81 -0.97 10.38 -1.88
CA ILE A 81 -0.19 10.73 -0.68
C ILE A 81 0.93 9.72 -0.42
N PHE A 82 0.63 8.42 -0.50
CA PHE A 82 1.62 7.39 -0.25
C PHE A 82 2.72 7.32 -1.34
N PRO A 83 2.40 7.26 -2.65
CA PRO A 83 3.40 7.35 -3.71
C PRO A 83 4.29 8.60 -3.63
N LEU A 84 3.69 9.75 -3.33
CA LEU A 84 4.41 11.02 -3.17
C LEU A 84 5.40 10.97 -2.01
N PHE A 85 4.98 10.42 -0.87
CA PHE A 85 5.84 10.24 0.29
C PHE A 85 7.05 9.34 -0.03
N VAL A 86 6.83 8.21 -0.70
CA VAL A 86 7.91 7.28 -1.09
C VAL A 86 8.86 7.93 -2.11
N PHE A 87 8.33 8.69 -3.06
CA PHE A 87 9.14 9.44 -4.02
C PHE A 87 10.03 10.47 -3.32
N MET A 88 9.49 11.29 -2.43
CA MET A 88 10.25 12.26 -1.65
C MET A 88 11.30 11.61 -0.77
N MET A 89 10.97 10.46 -0.16
CA MET A 89 11.92 9.67 0.60
C MET A 89 13.09 9.23 -0.30
N GLY A 90 12.81 8.68 -1.48
CA GLY A 90 13.83 8.28 -2.46
C GLY A 90 14.73 9.44 -2.89
N ALA A 91 14.15 10.60 -3.23
CA ALA A 91 14.91 11.80 -3.58
C ALA A 91 15.82 12.25 -2.43
N SER A 92 15.30 12.26 -1.20
CA SER A 92 16.08 12.60 0.01
C SER A 92 17.25 11.65 0.24
N VAL A 93 17.06 10.36 -0.05
CA VAL A 93 18.07 9.31 0.10
C VAL A 93 19.26 9.55 -0.81
N VAL A 94 19.05 9.93 -2.07
CA VAL A 94 20.14 10.19 -3.02
C VAL A 94 21.07 11.29 -2.51
N PHE A 95 20.51 12.41 -2.05
CA PHE A 95 21.32 13.51 -1.49
C PHE A 95 22.04 13.10 -0.20
N SER A 96 21.34 12.38 0.69
CA SER A 96 21.91 11.95 1.97
C SER A 96 23.02 10.91 1.79
N LEU A 97 22.86 9.95 0.87
CA LEU A 97 23.84 8.89 0.65
C LEU A 97 25.04 9.38 -0.15
N THR A 98 24.88 10.31 -1.10
CA THR A 98 26.00 10.91 -1.82
C THR A 98 27.00 11.54 -0.85
N LYS A 99 26.51 12.42 0.03
CA LYS A 99 27.33 13.06 1.08
C LYS A 99 27.95 12.06 2.05
N LEU A 100 27.22 10.98 2.35
CA LEU A 100 27.70 9.95 3.26
C LEU A 100 28.80 9.10 2.65
N ILE A 101 28.67 8.76 1.37
CA ILE A 101 29.69 8.01 0.62
C ILE A 101 30.98 8.84 0.51
N GLU A 102 30.87 10.15 0.29
CA GLU A 102 32.03 11.06 0.27
C GLU A 102 32.74 11.12 1.63
N ARG A 103 31.98 11.12 2.73
CA ARG A 103 32.53 11.26 4.10
C ARG A 103 33.03 9.97 4.74
N GLU A 104 32.28 8.87 4.59
CA GLU A 104 32.47 7.61 5.32
C GLU A 104 32.77 6.42 4.38
N GLY A 105 32.84 6.66 3.07
CA GLY A 105 33.00 5.62 2.06
C GLY A 105 31.73 4.80 1.84
N ARG A 106 31.76 3.96 0.80
CA ARG A 106 30.61 3.12 0.39
C ARG A 106 30.21 2.12 1.47
N ALA A 107 31.18 1.47 2.12
CA ALA A 107 30.90 0.49 3.17
C ALA A 107 30.23 1.12 4.40
N GLY A 108 30.66 2.33 4.78
CA GLY A 108 30.03 3.10 5.86
C GLY A 108 28.58 3.47 5.54
N ALA A 109 28.34 3.93 4.30
CA ALA A 109 26.99 4.23 3.81
C ALA A 109 26.07 2.99 3.84
N MET A 110 26.54 1.85 3.31
CA MET A 110 25.77 0.59 3.31
C MET A 110 25.45 0.13 4.73
N ARG A 111 26.40 0.17 5.66
CA ARG A 111 26.16 -0.20 7.07
C ARG A 111 25.07 0.67 7.69
N ARG A 112 25.04 1.97 7.39
CA ARG A 112 24.01 2.89 7.89
C ARG A 112 22.64 2.59 7.28
N VAL A 113 22.59 2.33 5.98
CA VAL A 113 21.34 1.93 5.27
C VAL A 113 20.78 0.65 5.87
N ILE A 114 21.61 -0.38 6.04
CA ILE A 114 21.20 -1.67 6.62
C ILE A 114 20.69 -1.48 8.04
N ARG A 115 21.46 -0.80 8.92
CA ARG A 115 21.05 -0.55 10.30
C ARG A 115 19.72 0.18 10.38
N ARG A 116 19.54 1.23 9.58
CA ARG A 116 18.31 2.03 9.58
C ARG A 116 17.13 1.25 9.00
N GLY A 117 17.33 0.50 7.91
CA GLY A 117 16.31 -0.35 7.31
C GLY A 117 15.81 -1.41 8.30
N VAL A 118 16.73 -2.12 8.96
CA VAL A 118 16.40 -3.11 9.99
C VAL A 118 15.67 -2.47 11.17
N LEU A 119 16.15 -1.33 11.68
CA LEU A 119 15.50 -0.64 12.79
C LEU A 119 14.06 -0.22 12.42
N LEU A 120 13.86 0.38 11.24
CA LEU A 120 12.54 0.78 10.77
C LEU A 120 11.61 -0.42 10.61
N PHE A 121 12.12 -1.55 10.10
CA PHE A 121 11.34 -2.77 9.96
C PHE A 121 10.93 -3.34 11.33
N LEU A 122 11.85 -3.36 12.30
CA LEU A 122 11.55 -3.80 13.68
C LEU A 122 10.51 -2.90 14.35
N VAL A 123 10.64 -1.58 14.21
CA VAL A 123 9.62 -0.62 14.68
C VAL A 123 8.27 -0.90 14.03
N GLY A 124 8.26 -1.23 12.73
CA GLY A 124 7.06 -1.64 12.02
C GLY A 124 6.43 -2.91 12.56
N ILE A 125 7.22 -3.93 12.92
CA ILE A 125 6.72 -5.14 13.61
C ILE A 125 6.06 -4.77 14.95
N PHE A 126 6.70 -3.91 15.74
CA PHE A 126 6.13 -3.48 17.02
C PHE A 126 4.81 -2.73 16.83
N TYR A 127 4.74 -1.83 15.83
CA TYR A 127 3.53 -1.10 15.48
C TYR A 127 2.40 -2.01 15.00
N SER A 128 2.72 -3.04 14.20
CA SER A 128 1.75 -4.03 13.69
C SER A 128 1.24 -5.02 14.74
N GLY A 129 1.57 -4.83 16.02
CA GLY A 129 1.10 -5.68 17.11
C GLY A 129 1.98 -6.91 17.36
N GLY A 130 3.29 -6.84 17.12
CA GLY A 130 4.22 -7.96 17.34
C GLY A 130 4.32 -8.49 18.77
N PHE A 131 3.72 -7.81 19.76
CA PHE A 131 3.53 -8.32 21.12
C PHE A 131 2.11 -8.79 21.42
N THR A 132 1.14 -8.44 20.58
CA THR A 132 -0.29 -8.66 20.82
C THR A 132 -0.83 -9.83 20.00
N ASN A 133 -0.40 -9.94 18.74
CA ASN A 133 -0.83 -10.98 17.81
C ASN A 133 0.38 -11.83 17.39
N ALA A 134 0.30 -13.14 17.58
CA ALA A 134 1.29 -14.05 17.04
C ALA A 134 1.17 -14.15 15.52
N TRP A 135 2.27 -14.43 14.83
CA TRP A 135 2.20 -14.87 13.43
C TRP A 135 1.30 -16.10 13.34
N PRO A 136 0.33 -16.16 12.40
CA PRO A 136 0.23 -15.33 11.19
C PRO A 136 -0.76 -14.15 11.25
N ASP A 137 -1.41 -13.92 12.38
CA ASP A 137 -2.44 -12.87 12.54
C ASP A 137 -1.83 -11.45 12.66
N MET A 138 -0.50 -11.33 12.72
CA MET A 138 0.21 -10.06 12.69
C MET A 138 0.36 -9.51 11.26
N ARG A 139 0.03 -8.23 11.05
CA ARG A 139 0.19 -7.52 9.76
C ARG A 139 1.66 -7.21 9.44
N LEU A 140 2.43 -8.24 9.03
CA LEU A 140 3.88 -8.18 8.81
C LEU A 140 4.31 -7.36 7.58
N MET A 141 3.37 -6.92 6.73
CA MET A 141 3.64 -6.11 5.53
C MET A 141 2.82 -4.81 5.49
N GLY A 142 2.68 -4.15 6.64
CA GLY A 142 2.11 -2.81 6.73
C GLY A 142 2.95 -1.75 6.01
N VAL A 143 2.41 -0.54 5.90
CA VAL A 143 3.01 0.60 5.19
C VAL A 143 4.45 0.89 5.66
N LEU A 144 4.69 0.87 6.98
CA LEU A 144 6.01 1.14 7.55
C LEU A 144 7.06 0.09 7.14
N ASN A 145 6.66 -1.19 7.12
CA ASN A 145 7.53 -2.30 6.71
C ASN A 145 7.88 -2.17 5.22
N ARG A 146 6.90 -1.83 4.37
CA ARG A 146 7.11 -1.59 2.93
C ARG A 146 8.09 -0.43 2.70
N ILE A 147 7.95 0.68 3.41
CA ILE A 147 8.89 1.82 3.34
C ILE A 147 10.29 1.41 3.80
N ALA A 148 10.40 0.60 4.87
CA ALA A 148 11.68 0.13 5.37
C ALA A 148 12.42 -0.73 4.34
N LEU A 149 11.72 -1.65 3.66
CA LEU A 149 12.27 -2.47 2.59
C LEU A 149 12.65 -1.63 1.36
N ALA A 150 11.79 -0.70 0.95
CA ALA A 150 12.09 0.21 -0.17
C ALA A 150 13.33 1.06 0.10
N TYR A 151 13.46 1.62 1.32
CA TYR A 151 14.65 2.36 1.75
C TYR A 151 15.90 1.48 1.75
N LEU A 152 15.80 0.25 2.27
CA LEU A 152 16.91 -0.69 2.37
C LEU A 152 17.43 -1.07 0.97
N PHE A 153 16.57 -1.62 0.12
CA PHE A 153 16.96 -2.09 -1.21
C PHE A 153 17.32 -0.93 -2.14
N GLY A 154 16.52 0.14 -2.16
CA GLY A 154 16.81 1.33 -2.94
C GLY A 154 18.14 1.97 -2.55
N GLY A 155 18.41 2.10 -1.25
CA GLY A 155 19.67 2.63 -0.74
C GLY A 155 20.87 1.73 -1.06
N LEU A 156 20.73 0.41 -0.94
CA LEU A 156 21.79 -0.54 -1.30
C LEU A 156 22.08 -0.51 -2.80
N LEU A 157 21.05 -0.52 -3.65
CA LEU A 157 21.21 -0.39 -5.10
C LEU A 157 21.96 0.90 -5.44
N PHE A 158 21.61 2.02 -4.81
CA PHE A 158 22.30 3.29 -5.02
C PHE A 158 23.79 3.23 -4.61
N CYS A 159 24.14 2.55 -3.52
CA CYS A 159 25.53 2.40 -3.10
C CYS A 159 26.35 1.49 -4.03
N LEU A 160 25.71 0.51 -4.68
CA LEU A 160 26.38 -0.52 -5.47
C LEU A 160 26.46 -0.20 -6.96
N PHE A 161 25.43 0.43 -7.53
CA PHE A 161 25.27 0.57 -8.98
C PHE A 161 25.40 2.02 -9.46
N LYS A 162 25.82 2.18 -10.71
CA LYS A 162 25.85 3.48 -11.40
C LYS A 162 24.44 3.86 -11.91
N PRO A 163 24.16 5.15 -12.18
CA PRO A 163 22.84 5.59 -12.63
C PRO A 163 22.27 4.83 -13.83
N ARG A 164 23.09 4.51 -14.83
CA ARG A 164 22.65 3.71 -16.00
C ARG A 164 22.16 2.31 -15.61
N ALA A 165 22.87 1.66 -14.68
CA ALA A 165 22.47 0.36 -14.17
C ALA A 165 21.21 0.47 -13.30
N LEU A 166 21.04 1.55 -12.53
CA LEU A 166 19.80 1.80 -11.77
C LEU A 166 18.57 1.95 -12.67
N VAL A 167 18.71 2.65 -13.80
CA VAL A 167 17.63 2.77 -14.80
C VAL A 167 17.30 1.40 -15.39
N ALA A 168 18.32 0.62 -15.75
CA ALA A 168 18.12 -0.74 -16.26
C ALA A 168 17.46 -1.68 -15.23
N ILE A 169 17.87 -1.61 -13.96
CA ILE A 169 17.26 -2.38 -12.87
C ILE A 169 15.81 -1.94 -12.65
N CYS A 170 15.53 -0.64 -12.65
CA CYS A 170 14.17 -0.10 -12.53
C CYS A 170 13.26 -0.62 -13.66
N ALA A 171 13.70 -0.49 -14.92
CA ALA A 171 12.98 -1.00 -16.07
C ALA A 171 12.79 -2.54 -15.98
N GLY A 172 13.84 -3.27 -15.59
CA GLY A 172 13.79 -4.71 -15.40
C GLY A 172 12.80 -5.15 -14.31
N LEU A 173 12.74 -4.44 -13.19
CA LEU A 173 11.77 -4.70 -12.13
C LEU A 173 10.33 -4.43 -12.59
N LEU A 174 10.09 -3.34 -13.32
CA LEU A 174 8.75 -3.00 -13.84
C LEU A 174 8.28 -4.01 -14.89
N ILE A 175 9.14 -4.34 -15.87
CA ILE A 175 8.83 -5.33 -16.90
C ILE A 175 8.69 -6.72 -16.27
N GLY A 176 9.56 -7.07 -15.33
CA GLY A 176 9.49 -8.33 -14.60
C GLY A 176 8.21 -8.47 -13.79
N TYR A 177 7.80 -7.41 -13.08
CA TYR A 177 6.52 -7.38 -12.35
C TYR A 177 5.34 -7.52 -13.30
N TRP A 178 5.30 -6.75 -14.40
CA TRP A 178 4.26 -6.88 -15.42
C TRP A 178 4.21 -8.30 -16.01
N ALA A 179 5.36 -8.88 -16.35
CA ALA A 179 5.45 -10.23 -16.90
C ALA A 179 4.98 -11.28 -15.90
N LEU A 180 5.33 -11.14 -14.61
CA LEU A 180 4.84 -12.01 -13.55
C LEU A 180 3.31 -11.94 -13.43
N MET A 181 2.75 -10.73 -13.40
CA MET A 181 1.30 -10.53 -13.35
C MET A 181 0.57 -11.05 -14.61
N THR A 182 1.22 -10.99 -15.77
CA THR A 182 0.59 -11.34 -17.04
C THR A 182 0.68 -12.84 -17.34
N PHE A 183 1.84 -13.47 -17.10
CA PHE A 183 2.12 -14.81 -17.59
C PHE A 183 2.04 -15.91 -16.53
N VAL A 184 2.00 -15.58 -15.23
CA VAL A 184 1.85 -16.61 -14.18
C VAL A 184 0.41 -17.13 -14.17
N PRO A 185 0.18 -18.45 -14.35
CA PRO A 185 -1.15 -19.02 -14.39
C PRO A 185 -1.72 -19.20 -12.98
N ILE A 186 -2.81 -18.48 -12.71
CA ILE A 186 -3.59 -18.57 -11.48
C ILE A 186 -4.80 -19.48 -11.66
N ARG A 187 -5.44 -19.91 -10.57
CA ARG A 187 -6.66 -20.72 -10.67
C ARG A 187 -7.81 -19.83 -11.13
N ASP A 188 -8.75 -20.41 -11.86
CA ASP A 188 -9.94 -19.69 -12.33
C ASP A 188 -10.96 -19.49 -11.19
N LEU A 189 -10.56 -18.75 -10.16
CA LEU A 189 -11.37 -18.45 -8.99
C LEU A 189 -11.14 -17.01 -8.56
N GLN A 190 -12.19 -16.21 -8.59
CA GLN A 190 -12.17 -14.84 -8.08
C GLN A 190 -12.55 -14.82 -6.59
N PHE A 191 -11.67 -14.28 -5.76
CA PHE A 191 -11.78 -14.19 -4.30
C PHE A 191 -12.68 -13.04 -3.82
N THR A 192 -13.80 -12.81 -4.49
CA THR A 192 -14.83 -11.86 -4.04
C THR A 192 -15.99 -12.62 -3.40
N ARG A 193 -16.67 -12.00 -2.43
CA ARG A 193 -17.81 -12.62 -1.74
C ARG A 193 -18.87 -13.13 -2.73
N ALA A 194 -19.24 -12.29 -3.70
CA ALA A 194 -20.22 -12.62 -4.72
C ALA A 194 -19.80 -13.81 -5.60
N SER A 195 -18.51 -13.87 -5.98
CA SER A 195 -17.99 -14.98 -6.78
C SER A 195 -18.00 -16.29 -6.00
N ILE A 196 -17.53 -16.29 -4.75
CA ILE A 196 -17.54 -17.49 -3.91
C ILE A 196 -18.97 -17.95 -3.61
N ALA A 197 -19.90 -17.03 -3.34
CA ALA A 197 -21.32 -17.35 -3.15
C ALA A 197 -21.91 -18.05 -4.39
N ARG A 198 -21.59 -17.54 -5.58
CA ARG A 198 -22.02 -18.13 -6.85
C ARG A 198 -21.45 -19.54 -7.05
N VAL A 199 -20.14 -19.71 -6.87
CA VAL A 199 -19.47 -21.03 -6.99
C VAL A 199 -20.04 -22.03 -5.97
N ALA A 200 -20.34 -21.58 -4.75
CA ALA A 200 -20.98 -22.41 -3.73
C ALA A 200 -22.40 -22.85 -4.12
N ALA A 201 -23.20 -21.93 -4.68
CA ALA A 201 -24.53 -22.24 -5.19
C ALA A 201 -24.50 -23.23 -6.36
N GLU A 202 -23.55 -23.06 -7.29
CA GLU A 202 -23.33 -23.98 -8.42
C GLU A 202 -22.89 -25.38 -7.95
N ALA A 203 -22.11 -25.46 -6.87
CA ALA A 203 -21.70 -26.72 -6.25
C ALA A 203 -22.80 -27.37 -5.38
N GLY A 204 -23.98 -26.76 -5.26
CA GLY A 204 -25.09 -27.24 -4.43
C GLY A 204 -24.93 -27.00 -2.93
N ASP A 205 -23.95 -26.19 -2.50
CA ASP A 205 -23.73 -25.82 -1.10
C ASP A 205 -24.48 -24.53 -0.76
N THR A 206 -25.79 -24.68 -0.54
CA THR A 206 -26.69 -23.57 -0.23
C THR A 206 -26.37 -22.87 1.08
N LYS A 207 -25.78 -23.58 2.06
CA LYS A 207 -25.40 -23.01 3.36
C LYS A 207 -24.23 -22.06 3.23
N THR A 208 -23.21 -22.46 2.48
CA THR A 208 -22.04 -21.62 2.20
C THR A 208 -22.44 -20.40 1.35
N ALA A 209 -23.29 -20.59 0.34
CA ALA A 209 -23.79 -19.50 -0.49
C ALA A 209 -24.56 -18.44 0.34
N GLU A 210 -25.43 -18.88 1.25
CA GLU A 210 -26.16 -17.98 2.14
C GLU A 210 -25.21 -17.23 3.11
N TYR A 211 -24.18 -17.90 3.61
CA TYR A 211 -23.18 -17.28 4.49
C TYR A 211 -22.48 -16.09 3.83
N PHE A 212 -22.10 -16.22 2.56
CA PHE A 212 -21.41 -15.16 1.81
C PHE A 212 -22.33 -14.03 1.32
N ASN A 213 -23.65 -14.27 1.26
CA ASN A 213 -24.66 -13.28 0.88
C ASN A 213 -25.14 -12.41 2.04
N ARG A 214 -24.80 -12.74 3.29
CA ARG A 214 -25.15 -11.91 4.45
C ARG A 214 -24.23 -10.68 4.51
N ASP A 215 -24.81 -9.52 4.80
CA ASP A 215 -24.09 -8.30 5.20
C ASP A 215 -23.39 -8.52 6.55
N SER A 216 -22.27 -9.24 6.50
CA SER A 216 -21.43 -9.60 7.64
C SER A 216 -20.03 -8.97 7.50
N PRO A 217 -19.30 -8.75 8.60
CA PRO A 217 -17.88 -8.36 8.55
C PRO A 217 -17.06 -9.33 7.69
N ASN A 218 -15.87 -8.92 7.24
CA ASN A 218 -15.02 -9.72 6.36
C ASN A 218 -14.97 -11.20 6.78
N PRO A 219 -15.51 -12.13 5.96
CA PRO A 219 -15.68 -13.52 6.37
C PRO A 219 -14.34 -14.26 6.55
N SER A 220 -13.24 -13.74 5.99
CA SER A 220 -11.88 -14.27 6.21
C SER A 220 -11.23 -13.77 7.50
N ALA A 221 -11.73 -12.68 8.10
CA ALA A 221 -11.17 -12.09 9.32
C ALA A 221 -11.53 -12.88 10.59
N VAL A 222 -12.57 -13.73 10.53
CA VAL A 222 -13.01 -14.55 11.67
C VAL A 222 -12.13 -15.79 11.79
N LYS A 223 -11.68 -16.07 13.02
CA LYS A 223 -10.88 -17.25 13.32
C LYS A 223 -11.64 -18.54 13.03
N ASP A 224 -11.02 -19.41 12.21
CA ASP A 224 -11.52 -20.72 11.81
C ASP A 224 -12.92 -20.65 11.16
N SER A 225 -13.14 -19.61 10.35
CA SER A 225 -14.45 -19.34 9.76
C SER A 225 -14.86 -20.42 8.74
N PRO A 226 -16.16 -20.77 8.67
CA PRO A 226 -16.70 -21.64 7.62
C PRO A 226 -16.41 -21.10 6.22
N ALA A 227 -16.33 -19.78 6.06
CA ALA A 227 -15.99 -19.15 4.80
C ALA A 227 -14.57 -19.45 4.33
N TRP A 228 -13.57 -19.40 5.22
CA TRP A 228 -12.19 -19.70 4.83
C TRP A 228 -12.07 -21.15 4.36
N ALA A 229 -12.63 -22.09 5.13
CA ALA A 229 -12.62 -23.51 4.80
C ALA A 229 -13.35 -23.80 3.47
N ALA A 230 -14.49 -23.13 3.23
CA ALA A 230 -15.22 -23.27 1.98
C ALA A 230 -14.43 -22.72 0.78
N THR A 231 -13.87 -21.52 0.91
CA THR A 231 -13.04 -20.92 -0.15
C THR A 231 -11.81 -21.76 -0.44
N GLU A 232 -11.15 -22.32 0.58
CA GLU A 232 -10.01 -23.23 0.39
C GLU A 232 -10.41 -24.51 -0.34
N LYS A 233 -11.58 -25.09 -0.01
CA LYS A 233 -12.13 -26.24 -0.71
C LYS A 233 -12.38 -25.92 -2.18
N PHE A 234 -13.02 -24.80 -2.49
CA PHE A 234 -13.25 -24.37 -3.89
C PHE A 234 -11.94 -24.09 -4.60
N PHE A 235 -11.01 -23.40 -3.95
CA PHE A 235 -9.69 -23.14 -4.49
C PHE A 235 -9.01 -24.45 -4.89
N ASN A 236 -9.02 -25.47 -4.04
CA ASN A 236 -8.41 -26.78 -4.32
C ASN A 236 -9.18 -27.63 -5.34
N ALA A 237 -10.50 -27.43 -5.48
CA ALA A 237 -11.31 -28.06 -6.51
C ALA A 237 -11.11 -27.44 -7.90
N THR A 238 -10.79 -26.14 -7.98
CA THR A 238 -10.57 -25.44 -9.26
C THR A 238 -9.24 -25.85 -9.89
N THR A 239 -9.29 -26.74 -10.88
CA THR A 239 -8.10 -27.18 -11.64
C THR A 239 -7.79 -26.28 -12.84
N ASN A 240 -8.78 -25.56 -13.36
CA ASN A 240 -8.62 -24.66 -14.50
C ASN A 240 -7.72 -23.49 -14.13
N ARG A 241 -6.85 -23.09 -15.05
CA ARG A 241 -5.92 -21.98 -14.86
C ARG A 241 -6.05 -20.93 -15.95
N VAL A 242 -5.89 -19.67 -15.56
CA VAL A 242 -5.98 -18.49 -16.41
C VAL A 242 -4.77 -17.58 -16.18
N THR A 243 -4.47 -16.74 -17.18
CA THR A 243 -3.37 -15.77 -17.17
C THR A 243 -3.88 -14.38 -17.55
N GLY A 244 -3.16 -13.32 -17.18
CA GLY A 244 -3.48 -11.95 -17.61
C GLY A 244 -4.79 -11.41 -17.03
N LYS A 245 -5.08 -11.74 -15.77
CA LYS A 245 -6.25 -11.24 -15.04
C LYS A 245 -5.82 -10.15 -14.04
N PHE A 246 -6.60 -9.08 -13.97
CA PHE A 246 -6.29 -7.87 -13.18
C PHE A 246 -7.49 -7.36 -12.38
N ASP A 247 -8.60 -8.11 -12.37
CA ASP A 247 -9.81 -7.74 -11.67
C ASP A 247 -9.65 -7.92 -10.15
N LYS A 248 -10.50 -7.23 -9.38
CA LYS A 248 -10.53 -7.30 -7.91
C LYS A 248 -10.67 -8.75 -7.43
N GLY A 249 -9.72 -9.24 -6.64
CA GLY A 249 -9.73 -10.61 -6.14
C GLY A 249 -9.40 -11.67 -7.19
N TYR A 250 -8.90 -11.27 -8.36
CA TYR A 250 -8.69 -12.17 -9.49
C TYR A 250 -7.39 -11.86 -10.22
N ASN A 251 -6.33 -11.57 -9.47
CA ASN A 251 -5.00 -11.38 -10.02
C ASN A 251 -3.96 -12.29 -9.32
N VAL A 252 -2.72 -12.22 -9.81
CA VAL A 252 -1.60 -13.05 -9.30
C VAL A 252 -1.28 -12.77 -7.84
N CYS A 253 -1.29 -11.50 -7.42
CA CYS A 253 -1.03 -11.13 -6.03
C CYS A 253 -2.07 -11.74 -5.10
N ASP A 254 -3.36 -11.56 -5.40
CA ASP A 254 -4.46 -12.09 -4.56
C ASP A 254 -4.37 -13.60 -4.40
N HIS A 255 -4.02 -14.30 -5.49
CA HIS A 255 -3.81 -15.74 -5.51
C HIS A 255 -2.65 -16.19 -4.65
N PHE A 256 -1.51 -15.51 -4.76
CA PHE A 256 -0.33 -15.84 -3.97
C PHE A 256 -0.55 -15.53 -2.50
N ASP A 257 -1.22 -14.43 -2.20
CA ASP A 257 -1.62 -14.07 -0.86
C ASP A 257 -2.54 -15.15 -0.26
N PHE A 258 -3.59 -15.55 -0.96
CA PHE A 258 -4.49 -16.60 -0.49
C PHE A 258 -3.78 -17.95 -0.32
N GLN A 259 -2.91 -18.32 -1.27
CA GLN A 259 -2.28 -19.65 -1.27
C GLN A 259 -1.15 -19.79 -0.26
N TYR A 260 -0.32 -18.76 -0.08
CA TYR A 260 0.94 -18.87 0.67
C TYR A 260 0.98 -18.02 1.93
N LEU A 261 0.14 -17.00 2.08
CA LEU A 261 0.12 -16.23 3.31
C LEU A 261 -0.88 -16.85 4.30
N PRO A 262 -0.40 -17.39 5.42
CA PRO A 262 -1.25 -18.07 6.41
C PRO A 262 -2.13 -17.12 7.24
N GLY A 263 -2.04 -15.80 7.00
CA GLY A 263 -2.65 -14.77 7.82
C GLY A 263 -4.05 -14.41 7.37
N ARG A 264 -4.96 -14.23 8.34
CA ARG A 264 -6.29 -13.69 8.08
C ARG A 264 -6.17 -12.23 7.70
N LYS A 265 -6.75 -11.88 6.55
CA LYS A 265 -6.67 -10.54 6.00
C LYS A 265 -7.84 -9.70 6.50
N TYR A 266 -7.61 -8.39 6.62
CA TYR A 266 -8.56 -7.50 7.27
C TYR A 266 -9.76 -7.17 6.37
N ASP A 267 -9.53 -6.97 5.06
CA ASP A 267 -10.56 -6.50 4.12
C ASP A 267 -11.23 -7.60 3.30
N THR A 268 -10.45 -8.52 2.72
CA THR A 268 -10.98 -9.63 1.91
C THR A 268 -10.18 -10.93 2.14
N PHE A 269 -10.18 -11.88 1.21
CA PHE A 269 -9.27 -13.03 1.24
C PHE A 269 -7.81 -12.67 0.88
N PHE A 270 -7.56 -11.41 0.51
CA PHE A 270 -6.28 -10.83 0.12
C PHE A 270 -6.12 -9.43 0.75
N ASP A 271 -4.88 -8.90 0.75
CA ASP A 271 -4.49 -7.57 1.26
C ASP A 271 -4.41 -6.50 0.17
#